data_AF-A0A2U8WKY2-F1
#
_entry.id   AF-A0A2U8WKY2-F1
#
_cell.length_a   1.000
_cell.length_b   1.000
_cell.length_c   1.000
_cell.angle_alpha   90.00
_cell.angle_beta   90.00
_cell.angle_gamma   90.00
#
_symmetry.space_group_name_H-M   'P 1'
#
loop_
_entity.id
_entity.type
_entity.pdbx_description
1 polymer ?
#
loop_
_entity_poly.entity_id
_entity_poly.type
_entity_poly.pdbx_seq_one_letter_code
_entity_poly.pdbx_strand_id
1 'polypeptide(L)'
;MRLAFSLLALGLAFAGPARADDERVALARDIVNKTVARNLTQAFRQAEEKTLASMSAEQSAKLRPELEKTFAQERDTLVDGLSKEYAQKFDSGELKRLAGIYDDPVYQKFQALNADPTSMVTAITKDAVTKMMNLLSLAALSQQGNGQTPPQGAPAPIPAPAPVPAPAKP
;
A
#
# COMPACT_ATOMS: atom_id res chain seq x y z
N MET A 1 29.30 -27.65 51.04
CA MET A 1 28.99 -27.67 49.60
C MET A 1 27.54 -28.11 49.36
N ARG A 2 26.55 -27.31 49.79
CA ARG A 2 25.11 -27.60 49.57
C ARG A 2 24.27 -26.36 49.22
N LEU A 3 24.86 -25.16 49.20
CA LEU A 3 24.19 -23.90 48.83
C LEU A 3 24.29 -23.56 47.33
N ALA A 4 25.13 -24.27 46.56
CA ALA A 4 25.35 -23.96 45.14
C ALA A 4 24.27 -24.54 44.20
N PHE A 5 23.53 -25.56 44.62
CA PHE A 5 22.54 -26.23 43.76
C PHE A 5 21.19 -25.51 43.70
N SER A 6 20.83 -24.72 44.72
CA SER A 6 19.53 -24.02 44.76
C SER A 6 19.51 -22.71 43.96
N LEU A 7 20.67 -22.12 43.64
CA LEU A 7 20.78 -20.91 42.82
C LEU A 7 20.68 -21.21 41.30
N LEU A 8 21.02 -22.43 40.87
CA LEU A 8 20.98 -22.81 39.45
C LEU A 8 19.55 -23.08 38.95
N ALA A 9 18.68 -23.60 39.80
CA ALA A 9 17.28 -23.88 39.45
C ALA A 9 16.43 -22.60 39.30
N LEU A 10 16.76 -21.53 40.02
CA LEU A 10 16.04 -20.25 39.94
C LEU A 10 16.40 -19.46 38.67
N GLY A 11 17.61 -19.65 38.12
CA GLY A 11 18.04 -19.03 36.87
C GLY A 11 17.39 -19.61 35.61
N LEU A 12 17.07 -20.92 35.60
CA LEU A 12 16.42 -21.56 34.44
C LEU A 12 14.93 -21.20 34.29
N ALA A 13 14.23 -20.90 35.39
CA ALA A 13 12.81 -20.56 35.35
C ALA A 13 12.52 -19.18 34.73
N PHE A 14 13.45 -18.22 34.85
CA PHE A 14 13.33 -16.88 34.28
C PHE A 14 13.86 -16.76 32.84
N ALA A 15 14.69 -17.70 32.38
CA ALA A 15 15.20 -17.70 31.01
C ALA A 15 14.14 -18.12 29.96
N GLY A 16 13.12 -18.88 30.37
CA GLY A 16 12.06 -19.38 29.48
C GLY A 16 11.13 -18.29 28.91
N PRO A 17 10.53 -17.43 29.74
CA PRO A 17 9.60 -16.40 29.28
C PRO A 17 10.28 -15.36 28.38
N ALA A 18 11.46 -14.86 28.78
CA ALA A 18 12.20 -13.87 27.99
C ALA A 18 12.61 -14.43 26.62
N ARG A 19 13.05 -15.70 26.56
CA ARG A 19 13.43 -16.35 25.30
C ARG A 19 12.23 -16.59 24.38
N ALA A 20 11.06 -16.92 24.93
CA ALA A 20 9.84 -17.07 24.16
C ALA A 20 9.36 -15.72 23.62
N ASP A 21 9.49 -14.64 24.39
CA ASP A 21 9.17 -13.28 23.96
C ASP A 21 10.10 -12.82 22.83
N ASP A 22 11.41 -13.06 22.96
CA ASP A 22 12.39 -12.75 21.92
C ASP A 22 12.13 -13.51 20.61
N GLU A 23 11.78 -14.81 20.70
CA GLU A 23 11.41 -15.62 19.54
C GLU A 23 10.15 -15.08 18.85
N ARG A 24 9.11 -14.73 19.62
CA ARG A 24 7.88 -14.17 19.07
C ARG A 24 8.12 -12.85 18.36
N VAL A 25 8.90 -11.95 18.96
CA VAL A 25 9.25 -10.67 18.33
C VAL A 25 10.05 -10.90 17.04
N ALA A 26 10.98 -11.86 17.03
CA ALA A 26 11.74 -12.18 15.83
C ALA A 26 10.86 -12.73 14.70
N LEU A 27 9.94 -13.65 15.00
CA LEU A 27 8.99 -14.20 14.03
C LEU A 27 8.04 -13.13 13.49
N ALA A 28 7.50 -12.29 14.37
CA ALA A 28 6.66 -11.17 13.99
C ALA A 28 7.41 -10.18 13.08
N ARG A 29 8.67 -9.87 13.41
CA ARG A 29 9.53 -9.00 12.61
C ARG A 29 9.78 -9.56 11.21
N ASP A 30 10.02 -10.85 11.09
CA ASP A 30 10.19 -11.51 9.81
C ASP A 30 8.93 -11.40 8.93
N ILE A 31 7.75 -11.65 9.50
CA ILE A 31 6.46 -11.48 8.81
C ILE A 31 6.25 -10.03 8.36
N VAL A 32 6.47 -9.05 9.26
CA VAL A 32 6.31 -7.62 8.95
C VAL A 32 7.26 -7.18 7.82
N ASN A 33 8.49 -7.68 7.82
CA ASN A 33 9.46 -7.39 6.77
C ASN A 33 9.02 -7.92 5.41
N LYS A 34 8.50 -9.16 5.36
CA LYS A 34 8.00 -9.80 4.14
C LYS A 34 6.72 -9.17 3.59
N THR A 35 6.00 -8.42 4.42
CA THR A 35 4.69 -7.85 4.10
C THR A 35 4.71 -6.33 4.06
N VAL A 36 4.47 -5.69 5.21
CA VAL A 36 4.25 -4.25 5.36
C VAL A 36 5.49 -3.47 4.93
N ALA A 37 6.68 -3.84 5.43
CA ALA A 37 7.90 -3.11 5.12
C ALA A 37 8.26 -3.20 3.64
N ARG A 38 8.08 -4.38 3.03
CA ARG A 38 8.28 -4.61 1.59
C ARG A 38 7.34 -3.74 0.76
N ASN A 39 6.04 -3.78 1.05
CA ASN A 39 5.03 -3.01 0.31
C ASN A 39 5.25 -1.50 0.46
N LEU A 40 5.56 -1.06 1.67
CA LEU A 40 5.90 0.34 1.95
C LEU A 40 7.13 0.78 1.16
N THR A 41 8.18 -0.05 1.09
CA THR A 41 9.39 0.24 0.31
C THR A 41 9.09 0.38 -1.17
N GLN A 42 8.26 -0.49 -1.73
CA GLN A 42 7.86 -0.40 -3.14
C GLN A 42 7.05 0.87 -3.42
N ALA A 43 6.08 1.19 -2.57
CA ALA A 43 5.26 2.39 -2.70
C ALA A 43 6.10 3.67 -2.55
N PHE A 44 7.01 3.71 -1.57
CA PHE A 44 7.90 4.84 -1.36
C PHE A 44 8.80 5.07 -2.58
N ARG A 45 9.44 4.03 -3.13
CA ARG A 45 10.29 4.18 -4.32
C ARG A 45 9.53 4.69 -5.54
N GLN A 46 8.31 4.23 -5.76
CA GLN A 46 7.47 4.73 -6.86
C GLN A 46 7.07 6.20 -6.65
N ALA A 47 6.78 6.60 -5.41
CA ALA A 47 6.48 7.98 -5.08
C ALA A 47 7.72 8.88 -5.21
N GLU A 48 8.86 8.43 -4.67
CA GLU A 48 10.15 9.10 -4.76
C GLU A 48 10.54 9.32 -6.22
N GLU A 49 10.47 8.30 -7.08
CA GLU A 49 10.78 8.42 -8.50
C GLU A 49 9.92 9.50 -9.17
N LYS A 50 8.60 9.50 -8.93
CA LYS A 50 7.68 10.51 -9.47
C LYS A 50 7.99 11.91 -8.96
N THR A 51 8.29 12.06 -7.67
CA THR A 51 8.62 13.35 -7.07
C THR A 51 9.93 13.89 -7.64
N LEU A 52 10.98 13.06 -7.67
CA LEU A 52 12.29 13.46 -8.16
C LEU A 52 12.31 13.71 -9.67
N ALA A 53 11.42 13.09 -10.45
CA ALA A 53 11.30 13.33 -11.90
C ALA A 53 10.85 14.77 -12.25
N SER A 54 10.23 15.48 -11.30
CA SER A 54 9.82 16.88 -11.46
C SER A 54 10.94 17.89 -11.15
N MET A 55 12.09 17.43 -10.67
CA MET A 55 13.21 18.25 -10.20
C MET A 55 14.41 18.15 -11.16
N SER A 56 15.37 19.07 -11.04
CA SER A 56 16.63 18.95 -11.77
C SER A 56 17.45 17.75 -11.29
N ALA A 57 18.30 17.20 -12.16
CA ALA A 57 19.14 16.05 -11.82
C ALA A 57 20.05 16.30 -10.61
N GLU A 58 20.56 17.52 -10.46
CA GLU A 58 21.41 17.93 -9.35
C GLU A 58 20.64 17.98 -8.01
N GLN A 59 19.44 18.57 -8.02
CA GLN A 59 18.57 18.59 -6.83
C GLN A 59 18.15 17.18 -6.43
N SER A 60 17.79 16.34 -7.40
CA SER A 60 17.40 14.95 -7.14
C SER A 60 18.56 14.14 -6.58
N ALA A 61 19.77 14.29 -7.12
CA ALA A 61 20.96 13.61 -6.61
C ALA A 61 21.30 14.03 -5.17
N LYS A 62 21.07 15.30 -4.82
CA LYS A 62 21.31 15.81 -3.46
C LYS A 62 20.29 15.31 -2.44
N LEU A 63 19.03 15.12 -2.83
CA LEU A 63 17.94 14.74 -1.92
C LEU A 63 17.85 13.23 -1.69
N ARG A 64 18.19 12.40 -2.68
CA ARG A 64 18.10 10.92 -2.59
C ARG A 64 18.73 10.35 -1.31
N PRO A 65 19.97 10.69 -0.91
CA PRO A 65 20.58 10.07 0.27
C PRO A 65 19.83 10.38 1.57
N GLU A 66 19.28 11.59 1.69
CA GLU A 66 18.51 12.00 2.87
C GLU A 66 17.14 11.33 2.91
N LEU A 67 16.47 11.22 1.75
CA LEU A 67 15.21 10.51 1.59
C LEU A 67 15.37 9.02 1.91
N GLU A 68 16.37 8.36 1.35
CA GLU A 68 16.68 6.95 1.60
C GLU A 68 16.98 6.69 3.08
N LYS A 69 17.81 7.55 3.70
CA LYS A 69 18.14 7.45 5.12
C LYS A 69 16.91 7.61 6.01
N THR A 70 16.12 8.66 5.77
CA THR A 70 14.91 8.95 6.56
C THR A 70 13.90 7.84 6.39
N PHE A 71 13.69 7.38 5.16
CA PHE A 71 12.81 6.26 4.88
C PHE A 71 13.24 4.99 5.61
N ALA A 72 14.53 4.66 5.60
CA ALA A 72 15.03 3.49 6.33
C ALA A 72 14.77 3.59 7.84
N GLN A 73 14.99 4.77 8.44
CA GLN A 73 14.74 5.01 9.87
C GLN A 73 13.26 4.86 10.24
N GLU A 74 12.37 5.46 9.45
CA GLU A 74 10.92 5.38 9.67
C GLU A 74 10.41 3.95 9.43
N ARG A 75 10.91 3.27 8.40
CA ARG A 75 10.60 1.86 8.14
C ARG A 75 11.02 0.98 9.30
N ASP A 76 12.22 1.15 9.84
CA ASP A 76 12.72 0.33 10.94
C ASP A 76 11.92 0.59 12.23
N THR A 77 11.56 1.85 12.49
CA THR A 77 10.67 2.23 13.62
C THR A 77 9.30 1.56 13.49
N LEU A 78 8.71 1.59 12.29
CA LEU A 78 7.43 0.94 11.99
C LEU A 78 7.53 -0.58 12.19
N VAL A 79 8.59 -1.20 11.66
CA VAL A 79 8.83 -2.64 11.80
C VAL A 79 8.90 -3.02 13.26
N ASP A 80 9.66 -2.28 14.07
CA ASP A 80 9.80 -2.53 15.50
C ASP A 80 8.47 -2.39 16.26
N GLY A 81 7.67 -1.38 15.95
CA GLY A 81 6.35 -1.18 16.54
C GLY A 81 5.39 -2.32 16.22
N LEU A 82 5.25 -2.66 14.93
CA LEU A 82 4.36 -3.73 14.48
C LEU A 82 4.79 -5.10 14.97
N SER A 83 6.10 -5.37 15.02
CA SER A 83 6.63 -6.65 15.51
C SER A 83 6.26 -6.89 16.96
N LYS A 84 6.35 -5.85 17.80
CA LYS A 84 5.96 -5.92 19.21
C LYS A 84 4.46 -6.13 19.36
N GLU A 85 3.65 -5.40 18.60
CA GLU A 85 2.19 -5.55 18.63
C GLU A 85 1.78 -6.99 18.25
N TYR A 86 2.31 -7.52 17.15
CA TYR A 86 2.00 -8.89 16.75
C TYR A 86 2.52 -9.95 17.72
N ALA A 87 3.71 -9.79 18.28
CA ALA A 87 4.24 -10.71 19.29
C ALA A 87 3.39 -10.75 20.57
N GLN A 88 2.68 -9.66 20.89
CA GLN A 88 1.75 -9.61 22.02
C GLN A 88 0.40 -10.27 21.71
N LYS A 89 -0.06 -10.22 20.46
CA LYS A 89 -1.39 -10.74 20.06
C LYS A 89 -1.39 -12.20 19.64
N PHE A 90 -0.26 -12.71 19.15
CA PHE A 90 -0.14 -14.06 18.62
C PHE A 90 0.83 -14.89 19.45
N ASP A 91 0.54 -16.18 19.57
CA ASP A 91 1.48 -17.14 20.13
C ASP A 91 2.55 -17.56 19.10
N SER A 92 3.61 -18.23 19.55
CA SER A 92 4.71 -18.64 18.67
C SER A 92 4.27 -19.64 17.59
N GLY A 93 3.26 -20.46 17.85
CA GLY A 93 2.73 -21.43 16.88
C GLY A 93 1.94 -20.73 15.77
N GLU A 94 1.14 -19.74 16.12
CA GLU A 94 0.44 -18.87 15.18
C GLU A 94 1.41 -18.07 14.30
N LEU A 95 2.41 -17.44 14.92
CA LEU A 95 3.45 -16.70 14.19
C LEU A 95 4.24 -17.63 13.25
N LYS A 96 4.59 -18.84 13.67
CA LYS A 96 5.25 -19.83 12.78
C LYS A 96 4.36 -20.22 11.59
N ARG A 97 3.06 -20.41 11.81
CA ARG A 97 2.11 -20.70 10.72
C ARG A 97 2.04 -19.54 9.74
N LEU A 98 1.95 -18.30 10.23
CA LEU A 98 1.93 -17.11 9.40
C LEU A 98 3.23 -16.96 8.60
N ALA A 99 4.39 -17.10 9.25
CA ALA A 99 5.69 -17.07 8.57
C ALA A 99 5.78 -18.13 7.47
N GLY A 100 5.30 -19.35 7.74
CA GLY A 100 5.23 -20.43 6.75
C GLY A 100 4.39 -20.09 5.51
N ILE A 101 3.28 -19.36 5.66
CA ILE A 101 2.49 -18.89 4.50
C ILE A 101 3.30 -17.92 3.64
N TYR A 102 4.02 -16.98 4.26
CA TYR A 102 4.82 -15.99 3.53
C TYR A 102 6.10 -16.58 2.89
N ASP A 103 6.57 -17.72 3.41
CA ASP A 103 7.68 -18.49 2.84
C ASP A 103 7.23 -19.50 1.77
N ASP A 104 5.93 -19.78 1.67
CA ASP A 104 5.42 -20.71 0.68
C ASP A 104 5.62 -20.17 -0.76
N PRO A 105 6.28 -20.92 -1.65
CA PRO A 105 6.60 -20.45 -2.99
C PRO A 105 5.35 -20.27 -3.88
N VAL A 106 4.27 -21.02 -3.63
CA VAL A 106 3.00 -20.85 -4.35
C VAL A 106 2.36 -19.53 -3.93
N TYR A 107 2.36 -19.22 -2.64
CA TYR A 107 1.86 -17.96 -2.12
C TYR A 107 2.72 -16.77 -2.59
N GLN A 108 4.05 -16.91 -2.62
CA GLN A 108 4.94 -15.88 -3.17
C GLN A 108 4.68 -15.63 -4.67
N LYS A 109 4.48 -16.69 -5.46
CA LYS A 109 4.10 -16.58 -6.87
C LYS A 109 2.74 -15.88 -7.03
N PHE A 110 1.77 -16.22 -6.19
CA PHE A 110 0.47 -15.53 -6.17
C PHE A 110 0.63 -14.04 -5.89
N GLN A 111 1.40 -13.65 -4.87
CA GLN A 111 1.66 -12.24 -4.56
C GLN A 111 2.37 -11.52 -5.71
N ALA A 112 3.39 -12.14 -6.32
CA ALA A 112 4.10 -11.55 -7.45
C ALA A 112 3.17 -11.31 -8.65
N LEU A 113 2.30 -12.28 -8.97
CA LEU A 113 1.33 -12.15 -10.07
C LEU A 113 0.32 -11.00 -9.84
N ASN A 114 -0.12 -10.81 -8.60
CA ASN A 114 -1.04 -9.73 -8.23
C ASN A 114 -0.37 -8.35 -8.18
N ALA A 115 0.93 -8.29 -7.91
CA ALA A 115 1.70 -7.04 -7.86
C ALA A 115 2.24 -6.61 -9.24
N ASP A 116 2.31 -7.52 -10.20
CA ASP A 116 2.83 -7.24 -11.53
C ASP A 116 1.84 -6.38 -12.35
N PRO A 117 2.21 -5.14 -12.72
CA PRO A 117 1.33 -4.24 -13.48
C PRO A 117 1.04 -4.73 -14.90
N THR A 118 1.83 -5.69 -15.40
CA THR A 118 1.71 -6.31 -16.73
C THR A 118 0.97 -7.64 -16.70
N SER A 119 0.59 -8.14 -15.52
CA SER A 119 -0.12 -9.40 -15.42
C SER A 119 -1.55 -9.31 -15.95
N MET A 120 -2.05 -10.43 -16.47
CA MET A 120 -3.45 -10.53 -16.90
C MET A 120 -4.43 -10.32 -15.73
N VAL A 121 -4.04 -10.68 -14.50
CA VAL A 121 -4.81 -10.39 -13.29
C VAL A 121 -4.98 -8.89 -13.09
N THR A 122 -3.89 -8.12 -13.23
CA THR A 122 -3.94 -6.66 -13.14
C THR A 122 -4.75 -6.04 -14.28
N ALA A 123 -4.60 -6.55 -15.51
CA ALA A 123 -5.39 -6.09 -16.65
C ALA A 123 -6.90 -6.30 -16.42
N ILE A 124 -7.31 -7.51 -16.03
CA ILE A 124 -8.71 -7.83 -15.69
C ILE A 124 -9.22 -6.90 -14.58
N THR A 125 -8.41 -6.66 -13.55
CA THR A 125 -8.78 -5.79 -12.42
C THR A 125 -8.98 -4.34 -12.88
N LYS A 126 -8.09 -3.79 -13.70
CA LYS A 126 -8.21 -2.43 -14.25
C LYS A 126 -9.45 -2.28 -15.13
N ASP A 127 -9.74 -3.28 -15.97
CA ASP A 127 -10.93 -3.28 -16.82
C ASP A 127 -12.22 -3.28 -16.00
N ALA A 128 -12.27 -4.08 -14.94
CA ALA A 128 -13.41 -4.14 -14.02
C ALA A 128 -13.61 -2.79 -13.30
N VAL A 129 -12.54 -2.19 -12.76
CA VAL A 129 -12.59 -0.87 -12.10
C VAL A 129 -13.05 0.21 -13.08
N THR A 130 -12.55 0.21 -14.31
CA THR A 130 -12.96 1.16 -15.35
C THR A 130 -14.45 1.04 -15.66
N LYS A 131 -14.98 -0.18 -15.79
CA LYS A 131 -16.42 -0.41 -15.97
C LYS A 131 -17.23 0.12 -14.79
N MET A 132 -16.79 -0.14 -13.56
CA MET A 132 -17.46 0.37 -12.35
C MET A 132 -17.47 1.91 -12.32
N MET A 133 -16.35 2.57 -12.63
CA MET A 133 -16.26 4.04 -12.68
C MET A 133 -17.15 4.64 -13.78
N ASN A 134 -17.27 3.98 -14.92
CA ASN A 134 -18.18 4.41 -15.98
C ASN A 134 -19.64 4.27 -15.55
N LEU A 135 -20.01 3.18 -14.86
CA LEU A 135 -21.36 3.01 -14.30
C LEU A 135 -21.68 4.08 -13.25
N LEU A 136 -20.74 4.41 -12.37
CA LEU A 136 -20.92 5.49 -11.39
C LEU A 136 -21.09 6.85 -12.09
N SER A 137 -20.28 7.14 -13.11
CA SER A 137 -20.40 8.36 -13.92
C SER A 137 -21.75 8.45 -14.63
N LEU A 138 -22.22 7.35 -15.23
CA LEU A 138 -23.53 7.28 -15.89
C LEU A 138 -24.68 7.45 -14.88
N ALA A 139 -24.58 6.86 -13.69
CA ALA A 139 -25.56 7.05 -12.63
C ALA A 139 -25.59 8.49 -12.10
N ALA A 140 -24.42 9.14 -11.97
CA ALA A 140 -24.34 10.54 -11.60
C ALA A 140 -25.00 11.45 -12.67
N LEU A 141 -24.73 11.19 -13.95
CA LEU A 141 -25.34 11.92 -15.06
C LEU A 141 -26.85 11.67 -15.18
N SER A 142 -27.34 10.45 -14.92
CA SER A 142 -28.77 10.14 -14.97
C SER A 142 -29.55 10.79 -13.82
N GLN A 143 -28.93 10.97 -12.65
CA GLN A 143 -29.51 11.77 -11.55
C GLN A 143 -29.57 13.27 -11.90
N GLN A 144 -28.60 13.77 -12.67
CA GLN A 144 -28.63 15.13 -13.21
C GLN A 144 -29.74 15.32 -14.27
N GLY A 145 -30.11 14.23 -14.97
CA GLY A 145 -31.17 14.21 -15.98
C GLY A 145 -32.60 14.00 -15.46
N ASN A 146 -32.78 13.58 -14.20
CA ASN A 146 -34.09 13.22 -13.61
C ASN A 146 -34.72 14.29 -12.69
N GLY A 147 -34.49 15.58 -12.98
CA GLY A 147 -35.41 16.63 -12.52
C GLY A 147 -34.87 17.61 -11.47
N GLN A 148 -33.68 18.15 -11.66
CA GLN A 148 -33.41 19.52 -11.20
C GLN A 148 -33.43 20.45 -12.40
N THR A 149 -34.53 21.20 -12.51
CA THR A 149 -34.57 22.45 -13.25
C THR A 149 -33.29 23.23 -12.94
N PRO A 150 -32.52 23.69 -13.95
CA PRO A 150 -31.37 24.54 -13.69
C PRO A 150 -31.86 25.76 -12.88
N PRO A 151 -31.13 26.21 -11.84
CA PRO A 151 -31.52 27.39 -11.09
C PRO A 151 -31.75 28.54 -12.07
N GLN A 152 -32.97 29.09 -12.05
CA GLN A 152 -33.34 30.31 -12.76
C GLN A 152 -32.32 31.40 -12.38
N GLY A 153 -31.42 31.71 -13.31
CA GLY A 153 -30.33 32.66 -13.06
C GLY A 153 -29.21 32.66 -14.10
N ALA A 154 -29.09 31.62 -14.93
CA ALA A 154 -28.19 31.68 -16.08
C ALA A 154 -28.84 32.48 -17.23
N PRO A 155 -28.19 33.52 -17.78
CA PRO A 155 -28.72 34.27 -18.91
C PRO A 155 -28.94 33.35 -20.11
N ALA A 156 -30.04 33.57 -20.83
CA ALA A 156 -30.45 32.77 -21.98
C ALA A 156 -29.30 32.61 -23.00
N PRO A 157 -29.12 31.42 -23.59
CA PRO A 157 -28.17 31.25 -24.67
C PRO A 157 -28.58 32.15 -25.84
N ILE A 158 -27.63 32.96 -26.30
CA ILE A 158 -27.78 33.85 -27.45
C ILE A 158 -28.15 32.97 -28.66
N PRO A 159 -29.20 33.31 -29.44
CA PRO A 159 -29.57 32.52 -30.61
C PRO A 159 -28.40 32.49 -31.61
N ALA A 160 -28.12 31.29 -32.14
CA ALA A 160 -27.11 31.08 -33.16
C ALA A 160 -27.40 31.94 -34.41
N PRO A 161 -26.38 32.47 -35.10
CA PRO A 161 -26.58 33.24 -36.33
C PRO A 161 -27.23 32.38 -37.40
N ALA A 162 -28.18 32.97 -38.15
CA ALA A 162 -28.84 32.30 -39.26
C ALA A 162 -27.82 31.86 -40.34
N PRO A 163 -28.04 30.70 -41.00
CA PRO A 163 -27.15 30.22 -42.04
C PRO A 163 -27.13 31.18 -43.24
N VAL A 164 -25.91 31.44 -43.73
CA VAL A 164 -25.65 32.30 -44.90
C VAL A 164 -26.26 31.66 -46.15
N PRO A 165 -26.97 32.42 -47.02
CA PRO A 165 -27.52 31.88 -48.26
C PRO A 165 -26.42 31.37 -49.18
N ALA A 166 -26.68 30.24 -49.84
CA ALA A 166 -25.76 29.65 -50.81
C ALA A 166 -25.53 30.60 -52.01
N PRO A 167 -24.31 30.66 -52.57
CA PRO A 167 -24.01 31.52 -53.70
C PRO A 167 -24.79 31.08 -54.94
N ALA A 168 -25.35 32.06 -55.64
CA ALA A 168 -26.01 31.87 -56.92
C ALA A 168 -24.99 31.36 -57.96
N LYS A 169 -25.38 30.31 -58.68
CA LYS A 169 -24.55 29.68 -59.71
C LYS A 169 -24.62 30.51 -61.01
N PRO A 170 -23.49 30.79 -61.68
CA PRO A 170 -23.50 31.27 -63.06
C PRO A 170 -23.81 30.12 -64.04
#